data_AF-A0A651DZG7-F1
#
_entry.id   AF-A0A651DZG7-F1
#
_cell.length_a   1.000
_cell.length_b   1.000
_cell.length_c   1.000
_cell.angle_alpha   90.00
_cell.angle_beta   90.00
_cell.angle_gamma   90.00
#
_symmetry.space_group_name_H-M   'P 1'
#
loop_
_entity.id
_entity.type
_entity.pdbx_description
1 polymer ?
#
loop_
_entity_poly.entity_id
_entity_poly.type
_entity_poly.pdbx_seq_one_letter_code
_entity_poly.pdbx_strand_id
1 'polypeptide(L)'
;MSREKVRSTTVVAVRGPGGVAMAADGQVTMGDTVVKGTAVKVRRLKGDRILAGFAGGVADAFTLFEKLEEKLERYPGNLTRACVELAKEWRMDRYLRRLEALLLVADRDHLFVVSGDGNVLEPDEDVAAIGSGGSFAQAAARALRTHTEMSALEIARESLLIAADICIYTNDRITVLELGADAGGGTQ
;
A
#
# COMPACT_ATOMS: atom_id res chain seq x y z
N MET A 1 20.34 18.34 15.90
CA MET A 1 19.10 18.82 15.28
C MET A 1 18.23 17.60 15.00
N SER A 2 17.06 17.51 15.62
CA SER A 2 16.07 16.47 15.30
C SER A 2 15.65 16.65 13.84
N ARG A 3 15.85 15.62 13.00
CA ARG A 3 15.35 15.62 11.63
C ARG A 3 13.82 15.80 11.70
N GLU A 4 13.27 16.79 11.01
CA GLU A 4 11.82 16.95 10.94
C GLU A 4 11.19 15.67 10.37
N LYS A 5 10.20 15.14 11.10
CA LYS A 5 9.53 13.89 10.73
C LYS A 5 8.60 14.18 9.56
N VAL A 6 8.86 13.56 8.42
CA VAL A 6 7.94 13.58 7.28
C VAL A 6 6.85 12.54 7.53
N ARG A 7 5.59 12.98 7.55
CA ARG A 7 4.42 12.10 7.64
C ARG A 7 3.76 12.02 6.27
N SER A 8 3.67 10.80 5.76
CA SER A 8 3.20 10.45 4.42
C SER A 8 3.01 8.93 4.41
N THR A 9 2.04 8.33 3.77
CA THR A 9 0.70 8.77 3.35
C THR A 9 -0.21 7.60 3.77
N THR A 10 -1.51 7.78 3.92
CA THR A 10 -2.39 6.67 4.28
C THR A 10 -2.68 5.83 3.05
N VAL A 11 -2.42 4.52 3.14
CA VAL A 11 -2.67 3.56 2.08
C VAL A 11 -3.56 2.46 2.62
N VAL A 12 -4.56 2.04 1.85
CA VAL A 12 -5.42 0.89 2.17
C VAL A 12 -5.49 -0.04 0.96
N ALA A 13 -5.55 -1.34 1.20
CA ALA A 13 -5.87 -2.33 0.21
C ALA A 13 -7.04 -3.17 0.69
N VAL A 14 -7.95 -3.48 -0.23
CA VAL A 14 -9.17 -4.23 -0.01
C VAL A 14 -9.26 -5.29 -1.10
N ARG A 15 -9.34 -6.55 -0.70
CA ARG A 15 -9.65 -7.66 -1.58
C ARG A 15 -11.14 -8.02 -1.44
N GLY A 16 -11.76 -8.38 -2.56
CA GLY A 16 -13.15 -8.83 -2.60
C GLY A 16 -13.43 -9.71 -3.81
N PRO A 17 -14.68 -10.14 -4.00
CA PRO A 17 -15.04 -11.08 -5.07
C PRO A 17 -14.70 -10.61 -6.49
N GLY A 18 -14.72 -9.28 -6.73
CA GLY A 18 -14.41 -8.67 -8.03
C GLY A 18 -12.91 -8.41 -8.29
N GLY A 19 -12.04 -8.71 -7.33
CA GLY A 19 -10.61 -8.46 -7.40
C GLY A 19 -10.07 -7.68 -6.20
N VAL A 20 -8.97 -6.97 -6.41
CA VAL A 20 -8.31 -6.17 -5.36
C VAL A 20 -8.25 -4.70 -5.77
N ALA A 21 -8.49 -3.83 -4.80
CA ALA A 21 -8.27 -2.40 -4.93
C ALA A 21 -7.26 -1.92 -3.89
N MET A 22 -6.43 -0.96 -4.28
CA MET A 22 -5.51 -0.27 -3.40
C MET A 22 -5.64 1.23 -3.61
N ALA A 23 -5.80 1.96 -2.52
CA ALA A 23 -5.97 3.39 -2.54
C ALA A 23 -4.96 4.07 -1.62
N ALA A 24 -4.59 5.30 -1.96
CA ALA A 24 -3.82 6.17 -1.09
C ALA A 24 -4.27 7.62 -1.20
N ASP A 25 -4.19 8.36 -0.10
CA ASP A 25 -4.33 9.81 -0.15
C ASP A 25 -3.09 10.48 -0.75
N GLY A 26 -3.09 11.81 -0.84
CA GLY A 26 -2.03 12.57 -1.48
C GLY A 26 -1.21 13.45 -0.54
N GLN A 27 -1.49 13.44 0.77
CA GLN A 27 -0.87 14.36 1.71
C GLN A 27 0.56 13.98 2.06
N VAL A 28 1.43 14.99 2.00
CA VAL A 28 2.81 14.97 2.49
C VAL A 28 2.94 16.12 3.48
N THR A 29 3.18 15.79 4.73
CA THR A 29 3.35 16.76 5.83
C THR A 29 4.79 16.72 6.32
N MET A 30 5.43 17.87 6.45
CA MET A 30 6.77 18.03 7.00
C MET A 30 6.68 18.92 8.23
N GLY A 31 7.00 18.36 9.40
CA GLY A 31 6.69 19.02 10.67
C GLY A 31 5.19 19.27 10.77
N ASP A 32 4.81 20.54 10.88
CA ASP A 32 3.41 20.99 11.02
C ASP A 32 2.86 21.60 9.71
N THR A 33 3.59 21.49 8.60
CA THR A 33 3.21 22.10 7.31
C THR A 33 2.86 21.04 6.26
N VAL A 34 1.72 21.22 5.58
CA VAL A 34 1.37 20.43 4.39
C VAL A 34 2.17 20.95 3.20
N VAL A 35 3.10 20.14 2.70
CA VAL A 35 4.01 20.50 1.60
C VAL A 35 3.42 20.12 0.24
N LYS A 36 2.68 19.03 0.18
CA LYS A 36 2.03 18.55 -1.05
C LYS A 36 0.75 17.81 -0.69
N GLY A 37 -0.31 18.00 -1.48
CA GLY A 37 -1.59 17.31 -1.29
C GLY A 37 -1.92 16.27 -2.37
N THR A 38 -1.07 16.08 -3.38
CA THR A 38 -1.33 15.24 -4.56
C THR A 38 -0.20 14.23 -4.82
N ALA A 39 0.44 13.71 -3.77
CA ALA A 39 1.39 12.63 -3.94
C ALA A 39 0.68 11.37 -4.44
N VAL A 40 1.33 10.62 -5.33
CA VAL A 40 0.85 9.30 -5.75
C VAL A 40 1.77 8.26 -5.13
N LYS A 41 1.21 7.41 -4.27
CA LYS A 41 1.96 6.44 -3.43
C LYS A 41 1.58 4.99 -3.67
N VAL A 42 0.70 4.77 -4.63
CA VAL A 42 0.29 3.45 -5.12
C VAL A 42 0.74 3.30 -6.57
N ARG A 43 1.19 2.11 -6.94
CA ARG A 43 1.72 1.81 -8.27
C ARG A 43 1.34 0.39 -8.68
N ARG A 44 1.15 0.19 -9.98
CA ARG A 44 1.07 -1.14 -10.60
C ARG A 44 2.47 -1.64 -10.95
N LEU A 45 2.77 -2.89 -10.63
CA LEU A 45 4.03 -3.57 -10.93
C LEU A 45 3.77 -4.83 -11.76
N LYS A 46 4.85 -5.37 -12.35
CA LYS A 46 4.86 -6.66 -13.07
C LYS A 46 3.82 -6.78 -14.19
N GLY A 47 3.70 -5.73 -15.00
CA GLY A 47 2.74 -5.68 -16.11
C GLY A 47 1.30 -5.68 -15.61
N ASP A 48 1.01 -4.78 -14.66
CA ASP A 48 -0.33 -4.56 -14.10
C ASP A 48 -0.97 -5.77 -13.41
N ARG A 49 -0.14 -6.61 -12.79
CA ARG A 49 -0.61 -7.79 -12.02
C ARG A 49 -0.46 -7.68 -10.52
N ILE A 50 0.33 -6.72 -10.05
CA ILE A 50 0.59 -6.48 -8.63
C ILE A 50 0.29 -5.01 -8.33
N LEU A 51 -0.38 -4.74 -7.21
CA LEU A 51 -0.51 -3.41 -6.62
C LEU A 51 0.51 -3.28 -5.49
N ALA A 52 1.23 -2.16 -5.45
CA ALA A 52 2.13 -1.85 -4.35
C ALA A 52 1.91 -0.41 -3.89
N GLY A 53 1.89 -0.23 -2.57
CA GLY A 53 1.66 1.05 -1.92
C GLY A 53 2.63 1.27 -0.77
N PHE A 54 3.09 2.51 -0.59
CA PHE A 54 4.16 2.81 0.37
C PHE A 54 3.83 4.01 1.24
N ALA A 55 3.96 3.84 2.56
CA ALA A 55 3.80 4.92 3.54
C ALA A 55 5.17 5.42 4.01
N GLY A 56 5.73 6.39 3.28
CA GLY A 56 7.00 7.03 3.62
C GLY A 56 7.53 8.00 2.57
N GLY A 57 8.84 8.25 2.60
CA GLY A 57 9.55 9.13 1.66
C GLY A 57 9.41 8.70 0.19
N VAL A 58 9.38 9.66 -0.74
CA VAL A 58 9.23 9.35 -2.18
C VAL A 58 10.41 8.55 -2.73
N ALA A 59 11.65 8.93 -2.36
CA ALA A 59 12.85 8.24 -2.83
C ALA A 59 12.89 6.78 -2.36
N ASP A 60 12.58 6.55 -1.09
CA ASP A 60 12.55 5.20 -0.51
C ASP A 60 11.51 4.31 -1.19
N ALA A 61 10.34 4.88 -1.55
CA ALA A 61 9.30 4.18 -2.28
C ALA A 61 9.81 3.66 -3.62
N PHE A 62 10.49 4.50 -4.40
CA PHE A 62 11.05 4.11 -5.70
C PHE A 62 12.04 2.95 -5.56
N THR A 63 12.99 3.06 -4.63
CA THR A 63 13.98 2.01 -4.39
C THR A 63 13.33 0.68 -3.99
N LEU A 64 12.32 0.70 -3.12
CA LEU A 64 11.64 -0.53 -2.69
C LEU A 64 10.76 -1.13 -3.79
N PHE A 65 10.12 -0.31 -4.63
CA PHE A 65 9.39 -0.81 -5.79
C PHE A 65 10.32 -1.47 -6.82
N GLU A 66 11.47 -0.85 -7.13
CA GLU A 66 12.47 -1.43 -8.03
C GLU A 66 12.98 -2.78 -7.50
N LYS A 67 13.35 -2.84 -6.21
CA LYS A 67 13.78 -4.09 -5.57
C LYS A 67 12.68 -5.16 -5.58
N LEU A 68 11.42 -4.78 -5.36
CA LEU A 68 10.29 -5.70 -5.45
C LEU A 68 10.13 -6.24 -6.88
N GLU A 69 10.24 -5.37 -7.91
CA GLU A 69 10.19 -5.79 -9.31
C GLU A 69 11.29 -6.80 -9.64
N GLU A 70 12.53 -6.56 -9.20
CA GLU A 70 13.62 -7.53 -9.34
C GLU A 70 13.28 -8.89 -8.71
N LYS A 71 12.63 -8.91 -7.52
CA LYS A 71 12.20 -10.17 -6.90
C LYS A 71 11.08 -10.84 -7.67
N LEU A 72 10.13 -10.08 -8.19
CA LEU A 72 9.03 -10.58 -9.02
C LEU A 72 9.51 -11.12 -10.38
N GLU A 73 10.63 -10.61 -10.90
CA GLU A 73 11.32 -11.17 -12.06
C GLU A 73 12.05 -12.47 -11.73
N ARG A 74 12.75 -12.51 -10.60
CA ARG A 74 13.49 -13.71 -10.17
C ARG A 74 12.57 -14.85 -9.73
N TYR A 75 11.39 -14.54 -9.20
CA TYR A 75 10.40 -15.52 -8.73
C TYR A 75 9.03 -15.28 -9.39
N PRO A 76 8.88 -15.57 -10.70
CA PRO A 76 7.63 -15.32 -11.42
C PRO A 76 6.45 -16.05 -10.80
N GLY A 77 5.35 -15.34 -10.57
CA GLY A 77 4.09 -15.92 -10.08
C GLY A 77 4.10 -16.32 -8.60
N ASN A 78 5.14 -15.99 -7.84
CA ASN A 78 5.20 -16.29 -6.40
C ASN A 78 5.40 -14.99 -5.61
N LEU A 79 4.30 -14.28 -5.36
CA LEU A 79 4.31 -13.01 -4.64
C LEU A 79 4.85 -13.19 -3.22
N THR A 80 4.42 -14.22 -2.50
CA THR A 80 4.87 -14.53 -1.14
C THR A 80 6.39 -14.63 -1.07
N ARG A 81 7.01 -15.38 -2.00
CA ARG A 81 8.46 -15.52 -2.05
C ARG A 81 9.15 -14.22 -2.40
N ALA A 82 8.59 -13.44 -3.34
CA ALA A 82 9.14 -12.13 -3.68
C ALA A 82 9.15 -11.18 -2.48
N CYS A 83 8.05 -11.12 -1.72
CA CYS A 83 7.94 -10.33 -0.49
C CYS A 83 8.93 -10.79 0.59
N VAL A 84 9.08 -12.11 0.81
CA VAL A 84 10.05 -12.65 1.78
C VAL A 84 11.49 -12.31 1.41
N GLU A 85 11.86 -12.45 0.13
CA GLU A 85 13.23 -12.12 -0.31
C GLU A 85 13.49 -10.60 -0.28
N LEU A 86 12.48 -9.77 -0.56
CA LEU A 86 12.56 -8.33 -0.35
C LEU A 86 12.77 -7.99 1.12
N ALA A 87 11.99 -8.58 2.03
CA ALA A 87 12.09 -8.31 3.47
C ALA A 87 13.48 -8.67 4.03
N LYS A 88 14.04 -9.81 3.58
CA LYS A 88 15.41 -10.21 3.92
C LYS A 88 16.43 -9.18 3.44
N GLU A 89 16.35 -8.75 2.19
CA GLU A 89 17.27 -7.75 1.65
C GLU A 89 17.13 -6.41 2.36
N TRP A 90 15.90 -5.93 2.58
CA TRP A 90 15.61 -4.69 3.28
C TRP A 90 16.23 -4.69 4.68
N ARG A 91 16.10 -5.78 5.43
CA ARG A 91 16.70 -5.93 6.77
C ARG A 91 18.23 -5.90 6.74
N MET A 92 18.85 -6.47 5.72
CA MET A 92 20.32 -6.53 5.59
C MET A 92 20.92 -5.21 5.12
N ASP A 93 20.19 -4.44 4.32
CA ASP A 93 20.65 -3.17 3.78
C ASP A 93 20.84 -2.12 4.90
N ARG A 94 22.04 -1.54 4.97
CA ARG A 94 22.45 -0.60 6.03
C ARG A 94 21.59 0.67 6.04
N TYR A 95 21.13 1.11 4.87
CA TYR A 95 20.34 2.32 4.70
C TYR A 95 18.85 2.01 4.87
N LEU A 96 18.33 1.00 4.16
CA LEU A 96 16.90 0.73 4.12
C LEU A 96 16.34 0.26 5.46
N ARG A 97 17.10 -0.52 6.25
CA ARG A 97 16.64 -1.04 7.56
C ARG A 97 16.28 0.04 8.60
N ARG A 98 16.66 1.30 8.35
CA ARG A 98 16.38 2.45 9.24
C ARG A 98 15.11 3.20 8.83
N LEU A 99 14.45 2.78 7.76
CA LEU A 99 13.20 3.38 7.31
C LEU A 99 12.08 2.96 8.25
N GLU A 100 11.38 3.95 8.81
CA GLU A 100 10.14 3.75 9.57
C GLU A 100 8.93 3.59 8.64
N ALA A 101 9.10 2.86 7.53
CA ALA A 101 8.12 2.77 6.47
C ALA A 101 7.60 1.33 6.31
N LEU A 102 6.35 1.23 5.88
CA LEU A 102 5.70 -0.03 5.53
C LEU A 102 5.39 -0.04 4.03
N LEU A 103 5.45 -1.23 3.45
CA LEU A 103 5.07 -1.51 2.07
C LEU A 103 3.86 -2.44 2.09
N LEU A 104 2.78 -2.02 1.43
CA LEU A 104 1.58 -2.82 1.22
C LEU A 104 1.65 -3.38 -0.21
N VAL A 105 1.52 -4.69 -0.37
CA VAL A 105 1.65 -5.36 -1.66
C VAL A 105 0.49 -6.33 -1.83
N ALA A 106 -0.15 -6.33 -2.99
CA ALA A 106 -1.27 -7.22 -3.26
C ALA A 106 -1.27 -7.75 -4.69
N ASP A 107 -1.64 -9.01 -4.84
CA ASP A 107 -2.20 -9.54 -6.08
C ASP A 107 -3.67 -9.91 -5.85
N ARG A 108 -4.22 -10.77 -6.71
CA ARG A 108 -5.62 -11.21 -6.58
C ARG A 108 -5.84 -12.19 -5.43
N ASP A 109 -4.80 -12.92 -5.07
CA ASP A 109 -4.86 -14.07 -4.17
C ASP A 109 -4.27 -13.75 -2.80
N HIS A 110 -3.41 -12.74 -2.71
CA HIS A 110 -2.62 -12.42 -1.54
C HIS A 110 -2.53 -10.91 -1.28
N LEU A 111 -2.44 -10.58 0.01
CA LEU A 111 -2.24 -9.23 0.51
C LEU A 111 -1.15 -9.27 1.59
N PHE A 112 -0.09 -8.49 1.43
CA PHE A 112 1.06 -8.49 2.35
C PHE A 112 1.40 -7.09 2.84
N VAL A 113 1.74 -7.00 4.12
CA VAL A 113 2.46 -5.89 4.72
C VAL A 113 3.91 -6.31 4.91
N VAL A 114 4.84 -5.54 4.35
CA VAL A 114 6.29 -5.78 4.40
C VAL A 114 6.99 -4.61 5.08
N SER A 115 7.96 -4.90 5.95
CA SER A 115 8.67 -3.89 6.75
C SER A 115 10.19 -4.09 6.78
N GLY A 116 10.91 -3.02 7.10
CA GLY A 116 12.38 -2.99 7.10
C GLY A 116 13.08 -3.78 8.21
N ASP A 117 12.34 -4.26 9.22
CA ASP A 117 12.83 -5.21 10.22
C ASP A 117 12.76 -6.67 9.75
N GLY A 118 12.28 -6.90 8.52
CA GLY A 118 12.25 -8.20 7.85
C GLY A 118 10.97 -8.99 8.08
N ASN A 119 9.89 -8.35 8.54
CA ASN A 119 8.59 -8.99 8.67
C ASN A 119 7.82 -8.98 7.33
N VAL A 120 7.08 -10.06 7.10
CA VAL A 120 6.08 -10.21 6.04
C VAL A 120 4.82 -10.73 6.71
N LEU A 121 3.77 -9.93 6.70
CA LEU A 121 2.51 -10.23 7.36
C LEU A 121 1.40 -10.31 6.32
N GLU A 122 0.71 -11.44 6.27
CA GLU A 122 -0.55 -11.60 5.55
C GLU A 122 -1.68 -11.41 6.57
N PRO A 123 -2.59 -10.43 6.39
CA PRO A 123 -3.69 -10.22 7.31
C PRO A 123 -4.69 -11.38 7.22
N ASP A 124 -5.31 -11.74 8.35
CA ASP A 124 -6.38 -12.75 8.40
C ASP A 124 -7.64 -12.30 7.64
N GLU A 125 -7.78 -10.99 7.44
CA GLU A 125 -8.89 -10.38 6.70
C GLU A 125 -8.42 -9.81 5.37
N ASP A 126 -9.36 -9.66 4.43
CA ASP A 126 -9.15 -9.09 3.10
C ASP A 126 -8.88 -7.57 3.09
N VAL A 127 -8.42 -7.00 4.19
CA VAL A 127 -8.19 -5.56 4.36
C VAL A 127 -6.88 -5.35 5.11
N ALA A 128 -6.03 -4.49 4.58
CA ALA A 128 -4.87 -3.97 5.31
C ALA A 128 -4.64 -2.49 4.97
N ALA A 129 -4.15 -1.74 5.94
CA ALA A 129 -3.82 -0.34 5.76
C ALA A 129 -2.50 0.00 6.47
N ILE A 130 -1.82 1.02 5.96
CA ILE A 130 -0.56 1.53 6.48
C ILE A 130 -0.56 3.06 6.46
N GLY A 131 0.39 3.66 7.19
CA GLY A 131 0.56 5.12 7.24
C GLY A 131 -0.25 5.83 8.32
N SER A 132 -0.24 7.15 8.29
CA SER A 132 -0.67 8.01 9.40
C SER A 132 -2.14 7.79 9.83
N GLY A 133 -3.03 7.59 8.86
CA GLY A 133 -4.45 7.32 9.08
C GLY A 133 -4.82 5.84 8.90
N GLY A 134 -3.83 4.94 8.86
CA GLY A 134 -4.03 3.54 8.51
C GLY A 134 -5.07 2.84 9.38
N SER A 135 -5.03 3.04 10.70
CA SER A 135 -6.01 2.42 11.61
C SER A 135 -7.44 2.90 11.38
N PHE A 136 -7.64 4.18 11.02
CA PHE A 136 -8.97 4.71 10.69
C PHE A 136 -9.50 4.10 9.38
N ALA A 137 -8.66 4.09 8.34
CA ALA A 137 -8.99 3.50 7.06
C ALA A 137 -9.27 1.99 7.19
N GLN A 138 -8.46 1.26 7.96
CA GLN A 138 -8.66 -0.16 8.19
C GLN A 138 -9.96 -0.45 8.92
N ALA A 139 -10.29 0.31 9.97
CA ALA A 139 -11.55 0.14 10.70
C ALA A 139 -12.76 0.41 9.78
N ALA A 140 -12.73 1.50 9.00
CA ALA A 140 -13.77 1.85 8.05
C ALA A 140 -13.92 0.78 6.96
N ALA A 141 -12.83 0.35 6.33
CA ALA A 141 -12.86 -0.67 5.28
C ALA A 141 -13.40 -2.00 5.77
N ARG A 142 -13.04 -2.44 6.99
CA ARG A 142 -13.58 -3.66 7.61
C ARG A 142 -15.09 -3.56 7.84
N ALA A 143 -15.57 -2.43 8.37
CA ALA A 143 -16.99 -2.21 8.61
C ALA A 143 -17.79 -2.20 7.29
N LEU A 144 -17.32 -1.44 6.29
CA LEU A 144 -17.96 -1.35 4.98
C LEU A 144 -18.01 -2.71 4.28
N ARG A 145 -16.90 -3.47 4.28
CA ARG A 145 -16.85 -4.83 3.71
C ARG A 145 -17.84 -5.79 4.36
N THR A 146 -18.05 -5.66 5.67
CA THR A 146 -18.90 -6.59 6.43
C THR A 146 -20.40 -6.25 6.30
N HIS A 147 -20.73 -4.98 6.09
CA HIS A 147 -22.10 -4.48 6.25
C HIS A 147 -22.69 -3.83 4.98
N THR A 148 -21.99 -3.92 3.85
CA THR A 148 -22.45 -3.33 2.58
C THR A 148 -22.17 -4.27 1.42
N GLU A 149 -22.77 -3.98 0.26
CA GLU A 149 -22.50 -4.67 -1.02
C GLU A 149 -21.49 -3.89 -1.89
N MET A 150 -20.76 -2.95 -1.29
CA MET A 150 -19.79 -2.13 -2.01
C MET A 150 -18.65 -2.98 -2.59
N SER A 151 -18.21 -2.61 -3.79
CA SER A 151 -17.04 -3.19 -4.43
C SER A 151 -15.75 -2.86 -3.66
N ALA A 152 -14.69 -3.63 -3.89
CA ALA A 152 -13.37 -3.38 -3.30
C ALA A 152 -12.87 -1.94 -3.61
N LEU A 153 -13.13 -1.45 -4.82
CA LEU A 153 -12.77 -0.10 -5.25
C LEU A 153 -13.51 0.96 -4.44
N GLU A 154 -14.82 0.81 -4.26
CA GLU A 154 -15.64 1.74 -3.47
C GLU A 154 -15.22 1.71 -2.00
N ILE A 155 -15.02 0.53 -1.41
CA ILE A 155 -14.58 0.39 -0.02
C ILE A 155 -13.22 1.07 0.19
N ALA A 156 -12.25 0.84 -0.70
CA ALA A 156 -10.92 1.44 -0.60
C ALA A 156 -10.98 2.97 -0.68
N ARG A 157 -11.87 3.54 -1.51
CA ARG A 157 -12.07 4.98 -1.61
C ARG A 157 -12.77 5.55 -0.37
N GLU A 158 -13.92 5.01 0.00
CA GLU A 158 -14.73 5.53 1.12
C GLU A 158 -14.01 5.40 2.47
N SER A 159 -13.24 4.32 2.66
CA SER A 159 -12.45 4.18 3.90
C SER A 159 -11.38 5.24 4.05
N LEU A 160 -10.77 5.71 2.95
CA LEU A 160 -9.83 6.82 2.99
C LEU A 160 -10.52 8.17 3.18
N LEU A 161 -11.72 8.37 2.62
CA LEU A 161 -12.48 9.59 2.88
C LEU A 161 -12.83 9.71 4.37
N ILE A 162 -13.29 8.63 4.98
CA ILE A 162 -13.52 8.57 6.44
C ILE A 162 -12.23 8.83 7.21
N ALA A 163 -11.09 8.27 6.77
CA ALA A 163 -9.81 8.54 7.40
C ALA A 163 -9.37 10.01 7.26
N ALA A 164 -9.66 10.67 6.13
CA ALA A 164 -9.35 12.06 5.87
C ALA A 164 -10.16 13.03 6.76
N ASP A 165 -11.39 12.68 7.10
CA ASP A 165 -12.22 13.46 8.01
C ASP A 165 -11.72 13.42 9.47
N ILE A 166 -10.93 12.42 9.83
CA ILE A 166 -10.46 12.17 11.21
C ILE A 166 -8.98 12.51 11.38
N CYS A 167 -8.14 12.09 10.44
CA CYS A 167 -6.69 12.17 10.54
C CYS A 167 -6.16 13.44 9.88
N ILE A 168 -5.60 14.35 10.68
CA ILE A 168 -4.95 15.60 10.18
C ILE A 168 -3.77 15.39 9.21
N TYR A 169 -3.30 14.14 9.05
CA TYR A 169 -2.20 13.76 8.15
C TYR A 169 -2.67 12.97 6.90
N THR A 170 -3.98 12.92 6.66
CA THR A 170 -4.63 12.24 5.52
C THR A 170 -5.58 13.21 4.87
N ASN A 171 -5.61 13.32 3.54
CA ASN A 171 -6.56 14.19 2.84
C ASN A 171 -7.52 13.45 1.92
N ASP A 172 -8.44 14.20 1.31
CA ASP A 172 -9.49 13.72 0.40
C ASP A 172 -9.01 13.53 -1.06
N ARG A 173 -7.72 13.78 -1.34
CA ARG A 173 -7.13 13.65 -2.68
C ARG A 173 -6.64 12.23 -2.92
N ILE A 174 -7.59 11.35 -3.15
CA ILE A 174 -7.38 9.90 -3.19
C ILE A 174 -7.08 9.40 -4.61
N THR A 175 -6.02 8.61 -4.73
CA THR A 175 -5.74 7.77 -5.90
C THR A 175 -6.18 6.34 -5.59
N VAL A 176 -6.90 5.70 -6.52
CA VAL A 176 -7.30 4.29 -6.40
C VAL A 176 -6.81 3.53 -7.63
N LEU A 177 -6.21 2.37 -7.41
CA LEU A 177 -5.84 1.39 -8.43
C LEU A 177 -6.56 0.08 -8.14
N GLU A 178 -6.91 -0.65 -9.20
CA GLU A 178 -7.54 -1.97 -9.07
C GLU A 178 -6.89 -2.99 -10.00
N LEU A 179 -7.03 -4.25 -9.61
CA LEU A 179 -6.85 -5.44 -10.43
C LEU A 179 -8.20 -6.15 -10.50
N GLY A 180 -8.89 -6.05 -11.63
CA GLY A 180 -10.15 -6.79 -11.84
C GLY A 180 -9.92 -8.29 -12.00
N ALA A 181 -11.01 -9.07 -11.97
CA ALA A 181 -10.98 -10.53 -12.16
C ALA A 181 -10.46 -10.97 -13.55
N ASP A 182 -10.56 -10.14 -14.59
CA ASP A 182 -10.47 -10.59 -15.99
C ASP A 182 -9.17 -10.27 -16.76
N ALA A 183 -8.13 -9.69 -16.14
CA ALA A 183 -6.80 -9.57 -16.77
C ALA A 183 -6.01 -10.90 -16.94
N GLY A 184 -6.72 -12.01 -17.24
CA GLY A 184 -6.17 -13.31 -17.65
C GLY A 184 -6.27 -13.59 -19.15
N GLY A 185 -6.58 -12.57 -19.97
CA GLY A 185 -6.81 -12.72 -21.41
C GLY A 185 -5.83 -11.92 -22.25
N GLY A 186 -4.53 -12.21 -22.14
CA GLY A 186 -3.58 -11.85 -23.18
C GLY A 186 -3.77 -12.78 -24.37
N THR A 187 -4.36 -12.22 -25.42
CA THR A 187 -4.57 -12.73 -26.77
C THR A 187 -3.35 -13.46 -27.34
N GLN A 188 -3.67 -14.47 -28.17
CA GLN A 188 -2.82 -15.24 -29.10
C GLN A 188 -1.64 -14.46 -29.71
#